data_AF-A0A4U8Z7S9-F1
#
_entry.id   AF-A0A4U8Z7S9-F1
#
_cell.length_a   1.000
_cell.length_b   1.000
_cell.length_c   1.000
_cell.angle_alpha   90.00
_cell.angle_beta   90.00
_cell.angle_gamma   90.00
#
_symmetry.space_group_name_H-M   'P 1'
#
loop_
_entity.id
_entity.type
_entity.pdbx_description
1 polymer ?
#
loop_
_entity_poly.entity_id
_entity_poly.type
_entity_poly.pdbx_seq_one_letter_code
_entity_poly.pdbx_strand_id
1 'polypeptide(L)' 'MALRARSEKVEALLGTCSPRNLGFALLGLKPDIYSQRATLLGGLRLLPLGRFYRNGKDIYPELIAALGAPPR' A
#
# COMPACT_ATOMS: atom_id res chain seq x y z
N MET A 1 -8.39 -16.80 1.18
CA MET A 1 -7.65 -17.25 -0.02
C MET A 1 -7.95 -16.39 -1.27
N ALA A 2 -9.21 -16.10 -1.61
CA ALA A 2 -9.56 -15.38 -2.84
C ALA A 2 -8.94 -13.96 -3.01
N LEU A 3 -8.78 -13.18 -1.93
CA LEU A 3 -8.20 -11.82 -2.02
C LEU A 3 -6.69 -11.80 -2.25
N ARG A 4 -5.95 -12.81 -1.74
CA ARG A 4 -4.51 -12.96 -2.02
C ARG A 4 -4.27 -13.38 -3.47
N ALA A 5 -5.09 -14.27 -4.03
CA ALA A 5 -5.00 -14.62 -5.44
C ALA A 5 -5.18 -13.41 -6.39
N ARG A 6 -5.87 -12.35 -5.95
CA ARG A 6 -5.97 -11.11 -6.72
C ARG A 6 -4.66 -10.33 -6.76
N SER A 7 -3.74 -10.51 -5.79
CA SER A 7 -2.45 -9.80 -5.81
C SER A 7 -1.51 -10.32 -6.89
N GLU A 8 -1.62 -11.60 -7.27
CA GLU A 8 -0.82 -12.18 -8.38
C GLU A 8 -1.12 -11.49 -9.71
N LYS A 9 -2.40 -11.19 -9.98
CA LYS A 9 -2.80 -10.42 -11.17
C LYS A 9 -2.27 -8.99 -11.15
N VAL A 10 -2.18 -8.38 -9.96
CA VAL A 10 -1.61 -7.03 -9.80
C VAL A 10 -0.12 -7.04 -10.05
N GLU A 11 0.60 -8.03 -9.51
CA GLU A 11 2.04 -8.21 -9.75
C GLU A 11 2.32 -8.36 -11.25
N ALA A 12 1.53 -9.17 -11.97
CA ALA A 12 1.69 -9.36 -13.42
C ALA A 12 1.40 -8.08 -14.24
N LEU A 13 0.47 -7.22 -13.78
CA LEU A 13 0.07 -6.00 -14.50
C LEU A 13 0.99 -4.81 -14.20
N LEU A 14 1.38 -4.63 -12.94
CA LEU A 14 2.10 -3.44 -12.45
C LEU A 14 3.55 -3.71 -12.08
N GLY A 15 4.00 -4.97 -12.12
CA GLY A 15 5.33 -5.39 -11.67
C GLY A 15 5.53 -5.31 -10.15
N THR A 16 4.48 -4.99 -9.37
CA THR A 16 4.52 -5.03 -7.91
C THR A 16 3.12 -5.05 -7.28
N CYS A 17 2.97 -5.82 -6.21
CA CYS A 17 1.82 -5.80 -5.30
C CYS A 17 2.17 -5.12 -3.96
N SER A 18 3.39 -4.57 -3.83
CA SER A 18 3.85 -3.83 -2.66
C SER A 18 3.30 -2.41 -2.71
N PRO A 19 2.45 -1.97 -1.75
CA PRO A 19 1.93 -0.61 -1.72
C PRO A 19 3.04 0.44 -1.60
N ARG A 20 4.15 0.09 -0.93
CA ARG A 20 5.35 0.92 -0.81
C ARG A 20 5.96 1.18 -2.18
N ASN A 21 6.25 0.11 -2.93
CA ASN A 21 6.90 0.23 -4.24
C ASN A 21 6.01 0.97 -5.23
N LEU A 22 4.70 0.69 -5.21
CA LEU A 22 3.72 1.42 -6.02
C LEU A 22 3.69 2.91 -5.67
N GLY A 23 3.69 3.25 -4.37
CA GLY A 23 3.76 4.64 -3.91
C GLY A 23 5.04 5.37 -4.38
N PHE A 24 6.20 4.72 -4.27
CA PHE A 24 7.45 5.27 -4.80
C PHE A 24 7.40 5.49 -6.31
N ALA A 25 6.87 4.53 -7.07
CA ALA A 25 6.73 4.65 -8.51
C ALA A 25 5.81 5.84 -8.88
N LEU A 26 4.70 6.02 -8.17
CA LEU A 26 3.78 7.14 -8.37
C LEU A 26 4.46 8.49 -8.11
N LEU A 27 5.28 8.59 -7.07
CA LEU A 27 6.03 9.82 -6.76
C LEU A 27 7.08 10.18 -7.82
N GLY A 28 7.56 9.19 -8.59
CA GLY A 28 8.47 9.40 -9.71
C GLY A 28 7.80 9.79 -11.02
N LEU A 29 6.46 9.77 -11.09
CA LEU A 29 5.74 10.15 -12.30
C LEU A 29 5.79 11.67 -12.54
N LYS A 30 5.75 12.04 -13.82
CA LYS A 30 5.54 13.44 -14.20
C LYS A 30 4.17 13.95 -13.69
N PRO A 31 4.02 15.24 -13.36
CA PRO A 31 2.80 15.77 -12.77
C PRO A 31 1.52 15.52 -13.58
N ASP A 32 1.60 15.60 -14.90
CA ASP A 32 0.52 15.33 -15.85
C ASP A 32 0.05 13.87 -15.80
N ILE A 33 0.98 12.92 -15.68
CA ILE A 33 0.65 11.50 -15.52
C ILE A 33 0.12 11.23 -14.10
N TYR A 34 0.73 11.82 -13.07
CA TYR A 34 0.28 11.68 -11.69
C TYR A 34 -1.15 12.22 -11.47
N SER A 35 -1.54 13.25 -12.23
CA SER A 35 -2.91 13.77 -12.21
C SER A 35 -3.95 12.70 -12.61
N GLN A 36 -3.56 11.75 -13.46
CA GLN A 36 -4.40 10.65 -13.95
C GLN A 36 -4.35 9.40 -13.06
N ARG A 37 -3.69 9.46 -11.89
CA ARG A 37 -3.51 8.30 -10.99
C ARG A 37 -4.81 7.58 -10.65
N ALA A 38 -5.94 8.29 -10.54
CA ALA A 38 -7.23 7.68 -10.23
C ALA A 38 -7.66 6.68 -11.31
N THR A 39 -7.42 7.01 -12.57
CA THR A 39 -7.65 6.14 -13.72
C THR A 39 -6.64 5.00 -13.76
N LEU A 40 -5.36 5.30 -13.56
CA LEU A 40 -4.27 4.30 -13.56
C LEU A 40 -4.44 3.24 -12.47
N LEU A 41 -4.95 3.64 -11.30
CA LEU A 41 -5.18 2.77 -10.16
C LEU A 41 -6.64 2.28 -10.07
N GLY A 42 -7.45 2.55 -11.09
CA GLY A 42 -8.85 2.18 -11.15
C GLY A 42 -9.04 0.68 -10.89
N GLY A 43 -9.94 0.33 -9.95
CA GLY A 43 -10.20 -1.07 -9.59
C GLY A 43 -9.19 -1.70 -8.63
N LEU A 44 -8.08 -1.03 -8.31
CA LEU A 44 -7.15 -1.49 -7.28
C LEU A 44 -7.64 -1.10 -5.88
N ARG A 45 -7.34 -1.95 -4.91
CA ARG A 45 -7.62 -1.73 -3.49
C ARG A 45 -6.44 -2.21 -2.66
N LEU A 46 -6.12 -1.47 -1.60
CA LEU A 46 -5.18 -1.93 -0.59
C LEU A 46 -5.86 -2.95 0.31
N LEU A 47 -5.25 -4.13 0.44
CA LEU A 47 -5.70 -5.15 1.38
C LEU A 47 -4.97 -4.94 2.72
N PRO A 48 -5.64 -4.44 3.77
CA PRO A 48 -5.02 -4.34 5.08
C PRO A 48 -4.74 -5.74 5.63
N LEU A 49 -3.48 -6.01 5.97
CA LEU A 49 -3.06 -7.29 6.53
C LEU A 49 -3.03 -7.31 8.06
N GLY A 50 -3.35 -6.17 8.70
CA GLY A 50 -3.22 -5.99 10.14
C GLY A 50 -1.78 -6.07 10.65
N ARG A 51 -0.80 -5.88 9.74
CA ARG A 51 0.64 -5.95 10.01
C ARG A 51 1.34 -4.83 9.26
N PHE A 52 2.34 -4.22 9.87
CA PHE A 52 3.13 -3.14 9.28
C PHE A 52 4.59 -3.31 9.68
N TYR A 53 5.40 -3.85 8.77
CA TYR A 53 6.79 -4.15 9.05
C TYR A 53 7.73 -2.96 8.79
N ARG A 54 8.59 -2.64 9.77
CA ARG A 54 9.72 -1.73 9.64
C ARG A 54 10.97 -2.42 10.18
N ASN A 55 12.02 -2.51 9.36
CA ASN A 55 13.27 -3.21 9.70
C ASN A 55 13.05 -4.65 10.21
N GLY A 56 12.14 -5.40 9.58
CA GLY A 56 11.81 -6.77 9.95
C GLY A 56 10.90 -6.94 11.18
N LYS A 57 10.60 -5.86 11.91
CA LYS A 57 9.68 -5.88 13.05
C LYS A 57 8.28 -5.42 12.62
N ASP A 58 7.24 -6.17 12.99
CA ASP A 58 5.86 -5.67 12.90
C ASP A 58 5.65 -4.59 13.97
N ILE A 59 5.45 -3.35 13.54
CA ILE A 59 5.23 -2.19 14.41
C ILE A 59 3.76 -1.75 14.46
N TYR A 60 2.87 -2.48 13.78
CA TYR A 60 1.44 -2.15 13.75
C TYR A 60 0.81 -2.14 15.15
N PRO A 61 1.11 -3.07 16.07
CA PRO A 61 0.59 -3.02 17.43
C PRO A 61 0.97 -1.75 18.18
N GLU A 62 2.22 -1.29 18.08
CA GLU A 62 2.71 -0.07 18.73
C GLU A 62 2.06 1.18 18.16
N LEU A 63 1.80 1.22 16.86
CA LEU A 63 1.07 2.33 16.22
C LEU A 63 -0.37 2.42 16.73
N ILE A 64 -1.07 1.29 16.86
CA ILE A 64 -2.44 1.26 17.41
C ILE A 64 -2.44 1.70 18.88
N ALA A 65 -1.47 1.22 19.68
CA ALA A 65 -1.33 1.64 21.06
C ALA A 65 -1.07 3.16 21.19
N ALA A 66 -0.25 3.73 20.30
CA ALA A 66 0.02 5.16 20.28
C ALA A 66 -1.20 6.00 19.86
N LEU A 67 -2.01 5.51 18.91
CA LEU A 67 -3.24 6.19 18.48
C LEU A 67 -4.36 6.15 19.53
N GLY A 68 -4.40 5.08 20.34
CA GLY A 68 -5.36 4.94 21.44
C GLY A 68 -4.95 5.64 22.74
N ALA A 69 -3.74 6.17 22.82
CA ALA A 69 -3.26 6.88 24.00
C ALA A 69 -3.89 8.29 24.07
N PRO A 70 -4.31 8.77 25.26
CA PRO A 70 -4.76 10.14 25.41
C PRO A 70 -3.62 11.11 25.03
N PRO A 71 -3.93 12.28 24.45
CA PRO A 71 -2.92 13.29 24.15
C PRO A 71 -2.20 13.68 25.45
N ARG A 72 -0.86 13.70 25.40
CA ARG A 72 -0.01 14.16 26.51
C ARG A 72 -0.11 15.67 26.70
#